data_AF-R7J293-F1
#
_entry.id   AF-R7J293-F1
#
_cell.length_a   1.000
_cell.length_b   1.000
_cell.length_c   1.000
_cell.angle_alpha   90.00
_cell.angle_beta   90.00
_cell.angle_gamma   90.00
#
_symmetry.space_group_name_H-M   'P 1'
#
loop_
_entity.id
_entity.type
_entity.pdbx_description
1 polymer ?
#
loop_
_entity_poly.entity_id
_entity_poly.type
_entity_poly.pdbx_seq_one_letter_code
_entity_poly.pdbx_strand_id
1 'polypeptide(L)'
;MIYIFEDRTERKQRNESILKDYSGVCKFAKYDELVKGGSIENFAVSLSPEKDCVIFHKSYALQDGVSFDQVRTSFTQFGIPFVEYSGGIERSNVVKIQDAKYYIINAELMYSNLPVFLDWYKKNNTIVCDVLIWGNDFEKNRVFSLFAQFYAENFLDKRWTDEVPKADVSRIARTINRHFGNDCSNDVLSKPTLTWYNIFEIVQNYINQ
;
A
#
# COMPACT_ATOMS: atom_id res chain seq x y z
N MET A 1 -7.41 -14.20 1.32
CA MET A 1 -7.08 -14.90 0.07
C MET A 1 -6.68 -13.89 -0.98
N ILE A 2 -5.59 -14.14 -1.70
CA ILE A 2 -5.08 -13.28 -2.77
C ILE A 2 -5.43 -13.92 -4.11
N TYR A 3 -6.17 -13.20 -4.95
CA TYR A 3 -6.64 -13.68 -6.26
C TYR A 3 -5.82 -13.01 -7.35
N ILE A 4 -5.08 -13.80 -8.14
CA ILE A 4 -4.28 -13.30 -9.26
C ILE A 4 -4.93 -13.68 -10.58
N PHE A 5 -5.25 -12.68 -11.40
CA PHE A 5 -5.83 -12.83 -12.73
C PHE A 5 -4.74 -12.57 -13.78
N GLU A 6 -4.17 -13.66 -14.30
CA GLU A 6 -3.11 -13.69 -15.32
C GLU A 6 -3.51 -14.60 -16.48
N ASP A 7 -3.56 -14.05 -17.69
CA ASP A 7 -3.93 -14.81 -18.90
C ASP A 7 -2.74 -15.33 -19.69
N ARG A 8 -1.52 -14.85 -19.42
CA ARG A 8 -0.33 -15.38 -20.08
C ARG A 8 0.08 -16.70 -19.44
N THR A 9 -0.26 -17.81 -20.09
CA THR A 9 0.02 -19.19 -19.64
C THR A 9 1.46 -19.38 -19.17
N GLU A 10 2.45 -18.92 -19.94
CA GLU A 10 3.87 -19.06 -19.57
C GLU A 10 4.21 -18.33 -18.27
N ARG A 11 3.67 -17.13 -18.07
CA ARG A 11 3.91 -16.33 -16.86
C ARG A 11 3.21 -16.95 -15.67
N LYS A 12 1.98 -17.45 -15.86
CA LYS A 12 1.24 -18.20 -14.86
C LYS A 12 2.02 -19.43 -14.40
N GLN A 13 2.42 -20.30 -15.31
CA GLN A 13 3.17 -21.53 -15.00
C GLN A 13 4.48 -21.25 -14.26
N ARG A 14 5.25 -20.24 -14.72
CA ARG A 14 6.50 -19.84 -14.07
C ARG A 14 6.25 -19.43 -12.61
N ASN A 15 5.22 -18.62 -12.37
CA ASN A 15 4.93 -18.11 -11.04
C ASN A 15 4.19 -19.11 -10.15
N GLU A 16 3.39 -20.03 -10.69
CA GLU A 16 2.78 -21.12 -9.92
C GLU A 16 3.82 -21.98 -9.21
N SER A 17 4.94 -22.27 -9.88
CA SER A 17 6.06 -23.00 -9.27
C SER A 17 6.70 -22.24 -8.10
N ILE A 18 6.93 -20.93 -8.28
CA ILE A 18 7.48 -20.05 -7.25
C ILE A 18 6.53 -19.93 -6.06
N LEU A 19 5.22 -19.92 -6.33
CA LEU A 19 4.17 -19.65 -5.34
C LEU A 19 3.55 -20.91 -4.73
N LYS A 20 4.09 -22.11 -5.01
CA LYS A 20 3.51 -23.39 -4.57
C LYS A 20 3.24 -23.45 -3.06
N ASP A 21 4.14 -22.88 -2.25
CA ASP A 21 4.10 -22.88 -0.78
C ASP A 21 3.12 -21.82 -0.21
N TYR A 22 2.47 -21.07 -1.11
CA TYR A 22 1.47 -20.05 -0.81
C TYR A 22 0.06 -20.41 -1.27
N SER A 23 -0.15 -21.63 -1.78
CA SER A 23 -1.46 -22.10 -2.29
C SER A 23 -2.62 -21.99 -1.29
N GLY A 24 -2.34 -21.98 0.03
CA GLY A 24 -3.34 -21.76 1.07
C GLY A 24 -3.80 -20.30 1.23
N VAL A 25 -3.06 -19.34 0.67
CA VAL A 25 -3.33 -17.90 0.80
C VAL A 25 -3.42 -17.16 -0.53
N CYS A 26 -2.93 -17.74 -1.62
CA CYS A 26 -2.88 -17.16 -2.95
C CYS A 26 -3.31 -18.19 -4.01
N LYS A 27 -4.06 -17.74 -5.02
CA LYS A 27 -4.37 -18.56 -6.19
C LYS A 27 -4.41 -17.75 -7.49
N PHE A 28 -4.09 -18.42 -8.59
CA PHE A 28 -4.37 -17.91 -9.93
C PHE A 28 -5.83 -18.23 -10.30
N ALA A 29 -6.67 -17.20 -10.29
CA ALA A 29 -8.08 -17.29 -10.60
C ALA A 29 -8.35 -17.06 -12.09
N LYS A 30 -9.48 -17.57 -12.57
CA LYS A 30 -10.01 -17.27 -13.92
C LYS A 30 -11.24 -16.37 -13.83
N TYR A 31 -11.53 -15.65 -14.91
CA TYR A 31 -12.75 -14.85 -15.01
C TYR A 31 -14.03 -15.63 -14.67
N ASP A 32 -14.14 -16.89 -15.10
CA ASP A 32 -15.31 -17.73 -14.79
C ASP A 32 -15.57 -17.85 -13.28
N GLU A 33 -14.53 -17.74 -12.43
CA GLU A 33 -14.69 -17.74 -10.98
C GLU A 33 -15.28 -16.43 -10.44
N LEU A 34 -15.09 -15.30 -11.13
CA LEU A 34 -15.70 -14.00 -10.78
C LEU A 34 -17.21 -14.02 -10.98
N VAL A 35 -17.70 -14.78 -11.97
CA VAL A 35 -19.11 -14.78 -12.38
C VAL A 35 -19.86 -16.06 -11.98
N LYS A 36 -19.17 -17.04 -11.38
CA LYS A 36 -19.77 -18.34 -10.96
C LYS A 36 -20.98 -18.19 -10.02
N GLY A 37 -21.10 -17.04 -9.32
CA GLY A 37 -22.21 -16.69 -8.42
C GLY A 37 -23.16 -15.61 -8.97
N GLY A 38 -23.16 -15.37 -10.27
CA GLY A 38 -24.01 -14.38 -10.94
C GLY A 38 -23.21 -13.23 -11.55
N SER A 39 -22.67 -12.34 -10.72
CA SER A 39 -21.95 -11.15 -11.17
C SER A 39 -20.63 -10.91 -10.41
N ILE A 40 -19.77 -10.05 -10.96
CA ILE A 40 -18.50 -9.66 -10.35
C ILE A 40 -18.74 -8.99 -9.00
N GLU A 41 -19.83 -8.22 -8.87
CA GLU A 41 -20.22 -7.56 -7.62
C GLU A 41 -20.57 -8.60 -6.54
N ASN A 42 -21.29 -9.67 -6.88
CA ASN A 42 -21.58 -10.74 -5.91
C ASN A 42 -20.29 -11.38 -5.39
N PHE A 43 -19.31 -11.59 -6.29
CA PHE A 43 -18.00 -12.07 -5.88
C PHE A 43 -17.27 -11.05 -5.00
N ALA A 44 -17.24 -9.77 -5.35
CA ALA A 44 -16.61 -8.72 -4.55
C ALA A 44 -17.23 -8.58 -3.15
N VAL A 45 -18.56 -8.68 -3.02
CA VAL A 45 -19.28 -8.68 -1.73
C VAL A 45 -18.91 -9.90 -0.87
N SER A 46 -18.56 -11.02 -1.48
CA SER A 46 -18.14 -12.22 -0.74
C SER A 46 -16.72 -12.11 -0.15
N LEU A 47 -15.96 -11.09 -0.55
CA LEU A 47 -14.58 -10.87 -0.10
C LEU A 47 -14.54 -9.97 1.15
N SER A 48 -13.51 -10.17 1.96
CA SER A 48 -13.19 -9.37 3.14
C SER A 48 -12.17 -8.27 2.81
N PRO A 49 -12.51 -6.98 2.95
CA PRO A 49 -11.62 -5.83 2.70
C PRO A 49 -10.26 -5.86 3.39
N GLU A 50 -10.14 -6.58 4.52
CA GLU A 50 -8.93 -6.66 5.34
C GLU A 50 -8.08 -7.89 5.03
N LYS A 51 -8.68 -8.93 4.44
CA LYS A 51 -8.08 -10.25 4.26
C LYS A 51 -7.94 -10.67 2.80
N ASP A 52 -8.67 -10.04 1.90
CA ASP A 52 -8.69 -10.40 0.49
C ASP A 52 -8.12 -9.28 -0.37
N CYS A 53 -7.49 -9.67 -1.47
CA CYS A 53 -6.93 -8.75 -2.44
C CYS A 53 -7.03 -9.34 -3.83
N VAL A 54 -7.32 -8.50 -4.81
CA VAL A 54 -7.39 -8.85 -6.22
C VAL A 54 -6.20 -8.22 -6.94
N ILE A 55 -5.40 -9.04 -7.60
CA ILE A 55 -4.28 -8.63 -8.44
C ILE A 55 -4.65 -8.98 -9.88
N PHE A 56 -4.75 -7.98 -10.76
CA PHE A 56 -5.36 -8.11 -12.08
C PHE A 56 -4.44 -7.59 -13.17
N HIS A 57 -4.14 -8.41 -14.17
CA HIS A 57 -3.39 -7.95 -15.32
C HIS A 57 -4.25 -6.97 -16.15
N LYS A 58 -3.70 -5.80 -16.50
CA LYS A 58 -4.45 -4.76 -17.23
C LYS A 58 -5.11 -5.25 -18.52
N SER A 59 -4.40 -6.12 -19.26
CA SER A 59 -4.86 -6.65 -20.55
C SER A 59 -5.47 -8.06 -20.43
N TYR A 60 -6.00 -8.40 -19.26
CA TYR A 60 -6.74 -9.64 -19.08
C TYR A 60 -7.96 -9.65 -20.01
N ALA A 61 -8.19 -10.78 -20.69
CA ALA A 61 -9.29 -11.00 -21.62
C ALA A 61 -10.59 -11.18 -20.83
N LEU A 62 -11.40 -10.11 -20.82
CA LEU A 62 -12.74 -10.10 -20.24
C LEU A 62 -13.76 -10.56 -21.29
N GLN A 63 -14.94 -11.00 -20.84
CA GLN A 63 -16.07 -11.28 -21.73
C GLN A 63 -16.58 -10.01 -22.41
N ASP A 64 -17.22 -10.17 -23.56
CA ASP A 64 -17.80 -9.07 -24.33
C ASP A 64 -18.76 -8.21 -23.48
N GLY A 65 -18.58 -6.89 -23.55
CA GLY A 65 -19.39 -5.92 -22.81
C GLY A 65 -18.94 -5.65 -21.37
N VAL A 66 -17.90 -6.34 -20.87
CA VAL A 66 -17.30 -6.08 -19.55
C VAL A 66 -15.97 -5.35 -19.70
N SER A 67 -15.89 -4.14 -19.14
CA SER A 67 -14.68 -3.32 -19.15
C SER A 67 -13.83 -3.56 -17.90
N PHE A 68 -12.53 -3.31 -18.03
CA PHE A 68 -11.60 -3.36 -16.89
C PHE A 68 -12.01 -2.37 -15.78
N ASP A 69 -12.49 -1.18 -16.16
CA ASP A 69 -12.97 -0.19 -15.19
C ASP A 69 -14.18 -0.67 -14.40
N GLN A 70 -15.10 -1.42 -15.02
CA GLN A 70 -16.22 -2.04 -14.30
C GLN A 70 -15.73 -3.08 -13.30
N VAL A 71 -14.79 -3.94 -13.69
CA VAL A 71 -14.17 -4.93 -12.79
C VAL A 71 -13.52 -4.21 -11.60
N ARG A 72 -12.62 -3.25 -11.86
CA ARG A 72 -11.93 -2.47 -10.82
C ARG A 72 -12.94 -1.83 -9.86
N THR A 73 -13.92 -1.11 -10.41
CA THR A 73 -14.92 -0.38 -9.61
C THR A 73 -15.73 -1.33 -8.75
N SER A 74 -16.05 -2.53 -9.27
CA SER A 74 -16.78 -3.56 -8.53
C SER A 74 -16.07 -3.97 -7.26
N PHE A 75 -14.74 -4.02 -7.24
CA PHE A 75 -13.96 -4.35 -6.05
C PHE A 75 -13.71 -3.14 -5.15
N THR A 76 -13.29 -2.02 -5.74
CA THR A 76 -12.89 -0.84 -4.95
C THR A 76 -14.08 -0.20 -4.22
N GLN A 77 -15.29 -0.25 -4.77
CA GLN A 77 -16.49 0.29 -4.11
C GLN A 77 -16.85 -0.45 -2.81
N PHE A 78 -16.49 -1.74 -2.70
CA PHE A 78 -16.63 -2.52 -1.46
C PHE A 78 -15.38 -2.46 -0.58
N GLY A 79 -14.42 -1.61 -0.92
CA GLY A 79 -13.16 -1.50 -0.20
C GLY A 79 -12.29 -2.73 -0.34
N ILE A 80 -12.38 -3.51 -1.42
CA ILE A 80 -11.44 -4.60 -1.68
C ILE A 80 -10.18 -4.02 -2.33
N PRO A 81 -8.97 -4.28 -1.79
CA PRO A 81 -7.71 -3.95 -2.45
C PRO A 81 -7.61 -4.55 -3.86
N PHE A 82 -7.45 -3.68 -4.85
CA PHE A 82 -7.32 -3.99 -6.26
C PHE A 82 -5.98 -3.51 -6.79
N VAL A 83 -5.14 -4.42 -7.27
CA VAL A 83 -3.82 -4.14 -7.82
C VAL A 83 -3.89 -4.41 -9.33
N GLU A 84 -3.92 -3.36 -10.13
CA GLU A 84 -3.65 -3.48 -11.56
C GLU A 84 -2.15 -3.67 -11.79
N TYR A 85 -1.78 -4.60 -12.65
CA TYR A 85 -0.40 -4.69 -13.12
C TYR A 85 -0.29 -4.83 -14.63
N SER A 86 0.78 -4.25 -15.18
CA SER A 86 1.09 -4.33 -16.62
C SER A 86 2.59 -4.24 -16.87
N GLY A 87 3.03 -4.63 -18.06
CA GLY A 87 4.37 -4.27 -18.55
C GLY A 87 4.48 -2.77 -18.83
N GLY A 88 5.70 -2.21 -18.80
CA GLY A 88 5.97 -0.79 -19.03
C GLY A 88 7.26 -0.32 -18.34
N ILE A 89 7.51 1.00 -18.34
CA ILE A 89 8.68 1.59 -17.67
C ILE A 89 8.52 1.43 -16.14
N GLU A 90 9.60 1.06 -15.45
CA GLU A 90 9.64 0.97 -13.99
C GLU A 90 9.22 2.30 -13.33
N ARG A 91 8.45 2.22 -12.24
CA ARG A 91 8.06 3.35 -11.38
C ARG A 91 7.15 4.42 -12.02
N SER A 92 6.69 4.29 -13.26
CA SER A 92 5.88 5.33 -13.90
C SER A 92 4.43 5.41 -13.39
N ASN A 93 3.94 4.43 -12.63
CA ASN A 93 2.51 4.28 -12.35
C ASN A 93 2.14 3.93 -10.89
N VAL A 94 2.96 4.21 -9.88
CA VAL A 94 2.49 3.97 -8.49
C VAL A 94 1.59 5.12 -8.05
N VAL A 95 0.32 5.07 -8.45
CA VAL A 95 -0.70 6.02 -7.99
C VAL A 95 -1.49 5.35 -6.88
N LYS A 96 -1.27 5.78 -5.63
CA LYS A 96 -2.25 5.59 -4.56
C LYS A 96 -3.31 6.67 -4.75
N ILE A 97 -4.43 6.32 -5.37
CA ILE A 97 -5.56 7.26 -5.45
C ILE A 97 -6.11 7.40 -4.03
N GLN A 98 -6.10 8.62 -3.48
CA GLN A 98 -6.12 8.92 -2.04
C GLN A 98 -7.29 8.32 -1.23
N ASP A 99 -8.35 7.81 -1.87
CA ASP A 99 -9.49 7.12 -1.23
C ASP A 99 -9.71 5.67 -1.69
N ALA A 100 -9.04 5.22 -2.75
CA ALA A 100 -9.33 3.94 -3.37
C ALA A 100 -8.26 2.93 -2.98
N LYS A 101 -8.66 1.72 -2.57
CA LYS A 101 -7.74 0.60 -2.41
C LYS A 101 -7.21 0.09 -3.76
N TYR A 102 -6.83 1.00 -4.67
CA TYR A 102 -6.41 0.75 -6.03
C TYR A 102 -4.94 1.11 -6.20
N TYR A 103 -4.19 0.18 -6.76
CA TYR A 103 -2.75 0.27 -6.97
C TYR A 103 -2.46 -0.09 -8.42
N ILE A 104 -1.54 0.63 -9.06
CA ILE A 104 -1.03 0.26 -10.38
C ILE A 104 0.47 -0.05 -10.20
N ILE A 105 0.90 -1.24 -10.64
CA ILE A 105 2.26 -1.75 -10.40
C ILE A 105 2.84 -2.33 -11.69
N ASN A 106 4.13 -2.14 -11.93
CA ASN A 106 4.82 -2.82 -13.01
C ASN A 106 4.81 -4.35 -12.77
N ALA A 107 4.60 -5.14 -13.82
CA ALA A 107 4.54 -6.60 -13.72
C ALA A 107 5.81 -7.22 -13.12
N GLU A 108 7.00 -6.75 -13.51
CA GLU A 108 8.28 -7.26 -13.00
C GLU A 108 8.41 -6.99 -11.50
N LEU A 109 8.12 -5.75 -11.07
CA LEU A 109 8.14 -5.35 -9.67
C LEU A 109 7.08 -6.09 -8.82
N MET A 110 5.87 -6.26 -9.37
CA MET A 110 4.79 -6.98 -8.69
C MET A 110 5.22 -8.43 -8.41
N TYR A 111 5.71 -9.15 -9.42
CA TYR A 111 6.11 -10.55 -9.24
C TYR A 111 7.39 -10.71 -8.40
N SER A 112 8.35 -9.78 -8.48
CA SER A 112 9.56 -9.85 -7.65
C SER A 112 9.26 -9.65 -6.16
N ASN A 113 8.30 -8.79 -5.82
CA ASN A 113 7.89 -8.52 -4.44
C ASN A 113 6.73 -9.40 -3.95
N LEU A 114 6.08 -10.16 -4.81
CA LEU A 114 4.92 -10.98 -4.45
C LEU A 114 5.22 -11.99 -3.33
N PRO A 115 6.35 -12.72 -3.32
CA PRO A 115 6.68 -13.60 -2.18
C PRO A 115 6.74 -12.85 -0.84
N VAL A 116 7.38 -11.68 -0.82
CA VAL A 116 7.49 -10.83 0.40
C VAL A 116 6.11 -10.38 0.87
N PHE A 117 5.24 -9.97 -0.05
CA PHE A 117 3.86 -9.62 0.25
C PHE A 117 3.08 -10.79 0.85
N LEU A 118 3.25 -12.00 0.31
CA LEU A 118 2.56 -13.19 0.79
C LEU A 118 3.09 -13.67 2.15
N ASP A 119 4.40 -13.58 2.39
CA ASP A 119 5.00 -13.86 3.71
C ASP A 119 4.48 -12.89 4.77
N TRP A 120 4.42 -11.59 4.43
CA TRP A 120 3.83 -10.58 5.31
C TRP A 120 2.36 -10.91 5.63
N TYR A 121 1.57 -11.26 4.60
CA TYR A 121 0.17 -11.62 4.78
C TYR A 121 0.01 -12.88 5.65
N LYS A 122 0.81 -13.92 5.44
CA LYS A 122 0.78 -15.14 6.28
C LYS A 122 1.10 -14.84 7.74
N LYS A 123 2.06 -13.95 8.00
CA LYS A 123 2.49 -13.58 9.35
C LYS A 123 1.48 -12.69 10.07
N ASN A 124 0.91 -11.70 9.37
CA ASN A 124 0.15 -10.62 9.99
C ASN A 124 -1.35 -10.63 9.68
N ASN A 125 -1.80 -11.53 8.80
CA ASN A 125 -3.19 -11.68 8.36
C ASN A 125 -3.84 -10.37 7.88
N THR A 126 -3.04 -9.47 7.32
CA THR A 126 -3.45 -8.10 6.93
C THR A 126 -2.90 -7.79 5.55
N ILE A 127 -3.73 -7.21 4.68
CA ILE A 127 -3.31 -6.76 3.34
C ILE A 127 -2.58 -5.41 3.43
N VAL A 128 -1.33 -5.38 2.95
CA VAL A 128 -0.53 -4.16 2.79
C VAL A 128 0.07 -4.14 1.39
N CYS A 129 -0.63 -3.52 0.43
CA CYS A 129 -0.19 -3.50 -0.96
C CYS A 129 1.11 -2.71 -1.18
N ASP A 130 1.50 -1.84 -0.24
CA ASP A 130 2.80 -1.16 -0.27
C ASP A 130 3.98 -2.14 -0.32
N VAL A 131 3.81 -3.38 0.19
CA VAL A 131 4.83 -4.42 0.09
C VAL A 131 5.07 -4.84 -1.37
N LEU A 132 4.03 -4.85 -2.22
CA LEU A 132 4.18 -5.15 -3.65
C LEU A 132 4.97 -4.07 -4.39
N ILE A 133 5.01 -2.85 -3.85
CA ILE A 133 5.74 -1.72 -4.43
C ILE A 133 7.19 -1.69 -3.93
N TRP A 134 7.38 -1.84 -2.62
CA TRP A 134 8.66 -1.56 -1.95
C TRP A 134 9.38 -2.81 -1.45
N GLY A 135 8.78 -4.00 -1.56
CA GLY A 135 9.35 -5.24 -1.07
C GLY A 135 9.68 -5.13 0.42
N ASN A 136 10.90 -5.52 0.80
CA ASN A 136 11.37 -5.46 2.19
C ASN A 136 11.51 -4.03 2.73
N ASP A 137 11.63 -3.02 1.87
CA ASP A 137 11.80 -1.63 2.28
C ASP A 137 10.47 -0.91 2.56
N PHE A 138 9.33 -1.62 2.52
CA PHE A 138 8.02 -0.98 2.61
C PHE A 138 7.77 -0.26 3.95
N GLU A 139 8.28 -0.79 5.06
CA GLU A 139 8.15 -0.14 6.37
C GLU A 139 8.91 1.18 6.39
N LYS A 140 10.15 1.16 5.90
CA LYS A 140 10.99 2.35 5.77
C LYS A 140 10.35 3.39 4.83
N ASN A 141 9.82 2.96 3.69
CA ASN A 141 9.16 3.86 2.74
C ASN A 141 7.84 4.42 3.30
N ARG A 142 7.11 3.65 4.10
CA ARG A 142 5.93 4.14 4.83
C ARG A 142 6.31 5.23 5.83
N VAL A 143 7.40 5.03 6.56
CA VAL A 143 7.93 6.04 7.49
C VAL A 143 8.37 7.30 6.74
N PHE A 144 9.08 7.19 5.61
CA PHE A 144 9.44 8.36 4.79
C PHE A 144 8.21 9.08 4.22
N SER A 145 7.18 8.35 3.81
CA SER A 145 5.94 8.97 3.32
C SER A 145 5.21 9.75 4.41
N LEU A 146 5.14 9.17 5.63
CA LEU A 146 4.61 9.85 6.81
C LEU A 146 5.43 11.10 7.16
N PHE A 147 6.76 10.98 7.07
CA PHE A 147 7.65 12.11 7.31
C PHE A 147 7.49 13.22 6.27
N ALA A 148 7.38 12.87 4.99
CA ALA A 148 7.14 13.83 3.92
C ALA A 148 5.80 14.55 4.09
N GLN A 149 4.74 13.83 4.50
CA GLN A 149 3.45 14.43 4.84
C GLN A 149 3.57 15.38 6.03
N PHE A 150 4.19 14.93 7.12
CA PHE A 150 4.42 15.76 8.31
C PHE A 150 5.24 17.01 7.98
N TYR A 151 6.28 16.85 7.14
CA TYR A 151 7.11 17.94 6.63
C TYR A 151 6.26 18.94 5.83
N ALA A 152 5.45 18.46 4.89
CA ALA A 152 4.61 19.33 4.08
C ALA A 152 3.58 20.10 4.92
N GLU A 153 2.96 19.45 5.90
CA GLU A 153 1.93 20.06 6.75
C GLU A 153 2.49 21.09 7.75
N ASN A 154 3.76 20.98 8.15
CA ASN A 154 4.29 21.75 9.28
C ASN A 154 5.55 22.59 8.96
N PHE A 155 6.30 22.30 7.89
CA PHE A 155 7.62 22.87 7.64
C PHE A 155 7.75 23.66 6.34
N LEU A 156 6.90 23.40 5.33
CA LEU A 156 7.05 23.98 3.98
C LEU A 156 7.20 25.51 3.97
N ASP A 157 6.45 26.20 4.85
CA ASP A 157 6.42 27.66 4.92
C ASP A 157 7.19 28.23 6.12
N LYS A 158 8.01 27.41 6.80
CA LYS A 158 8.70 27.79 8.05
C LYS A 158 10.21 27.90 7.82
N ARG A 159 10.84 28.90 8.42
CA ARG A 159 12.32 28.90 8.46
C ARG A 159 12.76 27.92 9.54
N TRP A 160 13.78 27.14 9.20
CA TRP A 160 14.29 26.07 10.05
C TRP A 160 14.78 26.57 11.41
N THR A 161 15.28 27.81 11.44
CA THR A 161 15.78 28.50 12.65
C THR A 161 14.69 29.16 13.48
N ASP A 162 13.47 29.30 12.97
CA ASP A 162 12.40 29.97 13.70
C ASP A 162 11.97 29.12 14.90
N GLU A 163 11.75 29.78 16.03
CA GLU A 163 11.15 29.14 17.20
C GLU A 163 9.70 28.76 16.90
N VAL A 164 9.34 27.56 17.31
CA VAL A 164 7.99 27.03 17.21
C VAL A 164 7.13 27.74 18.25
N PRO A 165 6.03 28.41 17.87
CA PRO A 165 5.16 29.05 18.83
C PRO A 165 4.69 28.06 19.91
N LYS A 166 4.77 28.43 21.18
CA LYS A 166 4.38 27.55 22.30
C LYS A 166 2.97 26.97 22.16
N ALA A 167 2.06 27.73 21.56
CA ALA A 167 0.69 27.28 21.27
C ALA A 167 0.63 26.11 20.26
N ASP A 168 1.61 26.01 19.37
CA ASP A 168 1.70 24.95 18.35
C ASP A 168 2.44 23.69 18.85
N VAL A 169 3.29 23.81 19.87
CA VAL A 169 4.09 22.68 20.40
C VAL A 169 3.21 21.50 20.79
N SER A 170 2.09 21.74 21.49
CA SER A 170 1.15 20.69 21.89
C SER A 170 0.42 20.05 20.70
N ARG A 171 0.16 20.82 19.62
CA ARG A 171 -0.43 20.27 18.38
C ARG A 171 0.57 19.36 17.68
N ILE A 172 1.80 19.82 17.52
CA ILE A 172 2.88 19.09 16.87
C ILE A 172 3.21 17.81 17.63
N ALA A 173 3.35 17.88 18.95
CA ALA A 173 3.60 16.70 19.78
C ALA A 173 2.50 15.64 19.63
N ARG A 174 1.22 16.03 19.54
CA ARG A 174 0.12 15.09 19.28
C ARG A 174 0.19 14.47 17.89
N THR A 175 0.54 15.25 16.86
CA THR A 175 0.77 14.73 15.51
C THR A 175 1.92 13.73 15.50
N ILE A 176 3.04 14.08 16.14
CA ILE A 176 4.20 13.19 16.26
C ILE A 176 3.81 11.90 17.00
N ASN A 177 3.08 11.98 18.10
CA ASN A 177 2.63 10.80 18.83
C ASN A 177 1.81 9.85 17.93
N ARG A 178 0.88 10.41 17.15
CA ARG A 178 0.05 9.62 16.23
C ARG A 178 0.86 8.86 15.18
N HIS A 179 1.99 9.42 14.73
CA HIS A 179 2.76 8.89 13.60
C HIS A 179 4.03 8.15 14.00
N PHE A 180 4.66 8.54 15.11
CA PHE A 180 6.00 8.12 15.54
C PHE A 180 6.05 7.66 17.02
N GLY A 181 4.94 7.71 17.75
CA GLY A 181 4.82 7.19 19.11
C GLY A 181 5.12 8.19 20.24
N ASN A 182 4.79 7.77 21.47
CA ASN A 182 4.89 8.61 22.67
C ASN A 182 6.32 9.07 22.96
N ASP A 183 7.32 8.22 22.75
CA ASP A 183 8.71 8.54 23.11
C ASP A 183 9.24 9.72 22.27
N CYS A 184 9.02 9.67 20.94
CA CYS A 184 9.34 10.77 20.04
C CYS A 184 8.57 12.07 20.40
N SER A 185 7.30 11.93 20.80
CA SER A 185 6.48 13.06 21.26
C SER A 185 7.03 13.70 22.54
N ASN A 186 7.44 12.88 23.51
CA ASN A 186 8.00 13.31 24.79
C ASN A 186 9.34 14.03 24.58
N ASP A 187 10.17 13.55 23.66
CA ASP A 187 11.45 14.20 23.33
C ASP A 187 11.24 15.61 22.79
N VAL A 188 10.21 15.84 21.98
CA VAL A 188 9.82 17.19 21.55
C VAL A 188 9.37 18.02 22.76
N LEU A 189 8.47 17.51 23.59
CA LEU A 189 7.94 18.24 24.76
C LEU A 189 8.99 18.56 25.83
N SER A 190 10.09 17.80 25.87
CA SER A 190 11.18 17.99 26.85
C SER A 190 12.07 19.20 26.56
N LYS A 191 12.00 19.78 25.35
CA LYS A 191 12.88 20.87 24.94
C LYS A 191 12.34 22.22 25.42
N PRO A 192 13.14 23.03 26.16
CA PRO A 192 12.69 24.33 26.67
C PRO A 192 12.49 25.38 25.57
N THR A 193 13.22 25.25 24.46
CA THR A 193 13.07 26.03 23.24
C THR A 193 13.13 25.08 22.06
N LEU A 194 12.18 25.20 21.13
CA LEU A 194 12.08 24.34 19.96
C LEU A 194 12.18 25.19 18.70
N THR A 195 13.14 24.88 17.86
CA THR A 195 13.12 25.31 16.45
C THR A 195 12.53 24.21 15.58
N TRP A 196 12.11 24.58 14.37
CA TRP A 196 11.73 23.58 13.37
C TRP A 196 12.86 22.59 13.08
N TYR A 197 14.13 23.05 13.03
CA TYR A 197 15.28 22.16 12.91
C TYR A 197 15.34 21.11 14.04
N ASN A 198 15.08 21.49 15.29
CA ASN A 198 15.11 20.52 16.39
C ASN A 198 14.01 19.47 16.27
N ILE A 199 12.81 19.85 15.83
CA ILE A 199 11.72 18.88 15.60
C ILE A 199 12.12 17.91 14.48
N PHE A 200 12.70 18.43 13.39
CA PHE A 200 13.17 17.61 12.28
C PHE A 200 14.22 16.59 12.75
N GLU A 201 15.24 17.01 13.49
CA GLU A 201 16.28 16.10 13.99
C GLU A 201 15.73 15.03 14.92
N ILE A 202 14.82 15.39 15.85
CA ILE A 202 14.20 14.43 16.76
C ILE A 202 13.45 13.37 15.96
N VAL A 203 12.55 13.79 15.06
CA VAL A 203 11.77 12.84 14.25
C VAL A 203 12.69 12.00 13.37
N GLN A 204 13.69 12.58 12.73
CA GLN A 204 14.63 11.85 11.88
C GLN A 204 15.44 10.80 12.65
N ASN A 205 15.83 11.08 13.89
CA ASN A 205 16.55 10.12 14.73
C ASN A 205 15.69 8.89 15.05
N TYR A 206 14.38 9.06 15.29
CA TYR A 206 13.46 7.95 15.51
C TYR A 206 13.18 7.14 14.24
N ILE A 207 13.24 7.78 13.06
CA ILE A 207 13.09 7.10 11.77
C ILE A 207 14.28 6.18 11.46
N ASN A 208 15.47 6.52 11.95
CA ASN A 208 16.72 5.83 11.64
C ASN A 208 17.08 4.71 12.64
N GLN A 209 16.33 4.56 13.74
CA GLN A 209 16.48 3.47 14.72
C GLN A 209 15.69 2.23 14.28
#